data_AF-A0A9P9Q661-F1
#
_entry.id   AF-A0A9P9Q661-F1
#
_cell.length_a   1.000
_cell.length_b   1.000
_cell.length_c   1.000
_cell.angle_alpha   90.00
_cell.angle_beta   90.00
_cell.angle_gamma   90.00
#
_symmetry.space_group_name_H-M   'P 1'
#
loop_
_entity.id
_entity.type
_entity.pdbx_description
1 polymer ?
#
loop_
_entity_poly.entity_id
_entity_poly.type
_entity_poly.pdbx_seq_one_letter_code
_entity_poly.pdbx_strand_id
1 'polypeptide(L)'
;MATKRIPPVPEDQLPELRRSSDITWGQWECYAGKDAGKLHYILIHASTNRLTQCAIRRACNMMGYDKPMSWPGYRVEFTPDSEIGKALLGTPNGRAVAYFLSQHRDTLGHKVVTHMDMFFMRSFHQPLEVCFLFYIQQAHRHDSTR
;
A
#
# COMPACT_ATOMS: atom_id res chain seq x y z
N MET A 1 15.30 4.34 7.91
CA MET A 1 15.60 3.06 8.57
C MET A 1 15.82 3.31 10.05
N ALA A 2 15.70 2.29 10.91
CA ALA A 2 15.97 2.44 12.33
C ALA A 2 17.44 2.82 12.56
N THR A 3 17.68 3.97 13.16
CA THR A 3 19.02 4.53 13.43
C THR A 3 19.74 3.83 14.59
N LYS A 4 18.99 3.08 15.41
CA LYS A 4 19.51 2.33 16.55
C LYS A 4 19.00 0.89 16.46
N ARG A 5 19.92 -0.08 16.39
CA ARG A 5 19.64 -1.53 16.31
C ARG A 5 20.27 -2.22 17.51
N ILE A 6 19.55 -3.17 18.11
CA ILE A 6 20.01 -3.97 19.24
C ILE A 6 19.71 -5.44 18.91
N PRO A 7 20.72 -6.28 18.61
CA PRO A 7 22.15 -5.93 18.50
C PRO A 7 22.45 -4.98 17.31
N PRO A 8 23.57 -4.25 17.34
CA PRO A 8 23.98 -3.44 16.20
C PRO A 8 24.35 -4.35 15.03
N VAL A 9 23.53 -4.32 13.97
CA VAL A 9 23.79 -5.04 12.71
C VAL A 9 24.21 -4.01 11.67
N PRO A 10 25.47 -4.05 11.18
CA PRO A 10 25.95 -3.23 10.06
C PRO A 10 25.02 -3.32 8.83
N GLU A 11 24.97 -2.26 8.02
CA GLU A 11 24.01 -2.21 6.90
C GLU A 11 24.38 -3.16 5.76
N ASP A 12 25.67 -3.41 5.54
CA ASP A 12 26.23 -4.40 4.62
C ASP A 12 25.99 -5.86 5.05
N GLN A 13 25.65 -6.08 6.32
CA GLN A 13 25.30 -7.40 6.84
C GLN A 13 23.79 -7.68 6.81
N LEU A 14 22.97 -6.72 6.38
CA LEU A 14 21.56 -6.98 6.17
C LEU A 14 21.33 -7.84 4.93
N PRO A 15 20.35 -8.75 4.95
CA PRO A 15 19.93 -9.43 3.73
C PRO A 15 19.48 -8.41 2.68
N GLU A 16 19.78 -8.71 1.41
CA GLU A 16 19.32 -7.90 0.28
C GLU A 16 17.80 -7.80 0.24
N LEU A 17 17.10 -8.87 0.67
CA LEU A 17 15.66 -8.92 0.86
C LEU A 17 15.23 -8.12 2.10
N ARG A 18 15.13 -6.79 1.93
CA ARG A 18 14.79 -5.85 3.02
C ARG A 18 13.68 -4.86 2.69
N ARG A 19 13.11 -4.93 1.48
CA ARG A 19 12.01 -4.06 1.05
C ARG A 19 10.68 -4.75 1.36
N SER A 20 9.70 -3.98 1.82
CA SER A 20 8.36 -4.52 2.11
C SER A 20 7.70 -5.09 0.86
N SER A 21 7.93 -4.50 -0.32
CA SER A 21 7.43 -5.03 -1.61
C SER A 21 7.90 -6.47 -1.83
N ASP A 22 9.20 -6.69 -1.69
CA ASP A 22 9.84 -7.96 -2.03
C ASP A 22 9.51 -9.05 -0.99
N ILE A 23 9.48 -8.68 0.30
CA ILE A 23 9.09 -9.61 1.38
C ILE A 23 7.63 -10.03 1.20
N THR A 24 6.73 -9.08 0.95
CA THR A 24 5.31 -9.37 0.73
C THR A 24 5.10 -10.18 -0.56
N TRP A 25 5.87 -9.91 -1.63
CA TRP A 25 5.84 -10.71 -2.85
C TRP A 25 6.25 -12.16 -2.58
N GLY A 26 7.38 -12.39 -1.91
CA GLY A 26 7.84 -13.74 -1.61
C GLY A 26 6.81 -14.54 -0.81
N GLN A 27 6.13 -13.89 0.14
CA GLN A 27 5.01 -14.52 0.85
C GLN A 27 3.83 -14.81 -0.07
N TRP A 28 3.39 -13.83 -0.87
CA TRP A 28 2.27 -13.98 -1.80
C TRP A 28 2.52 -15.10 -2.80
N GLU A 29 3.68 -15.13 -3.43
CA GLU A 29 4.06 -16.13 -4.43
C GLU A 29 4.08 -17.54 -3.85
N CYS A 30 4.64 -17.71 -2.65
CA CYS A 30 4.64 -19.00 -1.95
C CYS A 30 3.24 -19.55 -1.68
N TYR A 31 2.28 -18.70 -1.32
CA TYR A 31 0.91 -19.13 -1.00
C TYR A 31 -0.01 -19.21 -2.21
N ALA A 32 0.11 -18.27 -3.15
CA ALA A 32 -0.75 -18.20 -4.32
C ALA A 32 -0.33 -19.18 -5.42
N GLY A 33 0.97 -19.51 -5.51
CA GLY A 33 1.51 -20.42 -6.52
C GLY A 33 1.09 -20.04 -7.94
N LYS A 34 0.43 -20.96 -8.65
CA LYS A 34 -0.09 -20.72 -10.01
C LYS A 34 -1.09 -19.57 -10.12
N ASP A 35 -1.72 -19.18 -9.02
CA ASP A 35 -2.71 -18.11 -8.96
C ASP A 35 -2.10 -16.76 -8.56
N ALA A 36 -0.77 -16.65 -8.46
CA ALA A 36 -0.07 -15.41 -8.09
C ALA A 36 -0.45 -14.20 -8.98
N GLY A 37 -0.81 -14.42 -10.25
CA GLY A 37 -1.30 -13.40 -11.18
C GLY A 37 -2.72 -12.88 -10.89
N LYS A 38 -3.51 -13.58 -10.06
CA LYS A 38 -4.91 -13.24 -9.71
C LYS A 38 -5.01 -12.32 -8.49
N LEU A 39 -4.11 -11.33 -8.42
CA LEU A 39 -4.12 -10.33 -7.37
C LEU A 39 -5.20 -9.27 -7.63
N HIS A 40 -6.09 -9.11 -6.65
CA HIS A 40 -7.18 -8.12 -6.69
C HIS A 40 -7.09 -7.05 -5.59
N TYR A 41 -6.49 -7.40 -4.45
CA TYR A 41 -6.46 -6.52 -3.29
C TYR A 41 -5.12 -6.62 -2.57
N ILE A 42 -4.67 -5.50 -2.00
CA ILE A 42 -3.60 -5.48 -0.99
C ILE A 42 -4.14 -4.74 0.24
N LEU A 43 -4.17 -5.43 1.38
CA LEU A 43 -4.53 -4.84 2.66
C LEU A 43 -3.26 -4.45 3.42
N ILE A 44 -3.17 -3.19 3.85
CA ILE A 44 -2.21 -2.77 4.85
C ILE A 44 -2.95 -2.64 6.18
N HIS A 45 -2.66 -3.59 7.07
CA HIS A 45 -3.27 -3.69 8.38
C HIS A 45 -2.41 -2.98 9.43
N ALA A 46 -3.05 -2.21 10.32
CA ALA A 46 -2.41 -1.56 11.47
C ALA A 46 -1.13 -0.78 11.13
N SER A 47 -1.25 0.18 10.21
CA SER A 47 -0.09 0.99 9.80
C SER A 47 0.41 1.86 10.95
N THR A 48 1.64 1.62 11.40
CA THR A 48 2.35 2.41 12.43
C THR A 48 3.29 3.47 11.83
N ASN A 49 3.37 3.55 10.50
CA ASN A 49 4.25 4.48 9.82
C ASN A 49 3.74 5.93 9.97
N ARG A 50 4.42 6.74 10.78
CA ARG A 50 4.02 8.12 11.09
C ARG A 50 3.81 9.00 9.86
N LEU A 51 4.64 8.86 8.82
CA LEU A 51 4.47 9.64 7.59
C LEU A 51 3.19 9.26 6.85
N THR A 52 2.89 7.96 6.79
CA THR A 52 1.63 7.47 6.20
C THR A 52 0.43 7.95 7.01
N GLN A 53 0.47 7.82 8.34
CA GLN A 53 -0.62 8.30 9.22
C GLN A 53 -0.84 9.81 9.08
N CYS A 54 0.23 10.61 8.99
CA CYS A 54 0.12 12.05 8.75
C CYS A 54 -0.52 12.37 7.39
N ALA A 55 -0.14 11.65 6.33
CA ALA A 55 -0.74 11.81 5.02
C ALA A 55 -2.24 11.44 5.02
N ILE A 56 -2.61 10.36 5.71
CA ILE A 56 -4.01 9.93 5.86
C ILE A 56 -4.82 10.97 6.63
N ARG A 57 -4.29 11.52 7.74
CA ARG A 57 -4.96 12.60 8.48
C ARG A 57 -5.14 13.84 7.60
N ARG A 58 -4.11 14.22 6.83
CA ARG A 58 -4.21 15.35 5.89
C ARG A 58 -5.25 15.08 4.80
N ALA A 59 -5.30 13.88 4.25
CA ALA A 59 -6.32 13.47 3.28
C ALA A 59 -7.73 13.58 3.87
N CYS A 60 -7.94 13.10 5.11
CA CYS A 60 -9.22 13.25 5.80
C CYS A 60 -9.63 14.72 5.92
N ASN A 61 -8.71 15.58 6.38
CA ASN A 61 -9.00 17.01 6.52
C ASN A 61 -9.37 17.68 5.19
N MET A 62 -8.69 17.30 4.09
CA MET A 62 -9.03 17.79 2.74
C MET A 62 -10.40 17.31 2.25
N MET A 63 -10.87 16.16 2.74
CA MET A 63 -12.21 15.64 2.49
C MET A 63 -13.28 16.15 3.47
N GLY A 64 -12.91 17.01 4.43
CA GLY A 64 -13.82 17.56 5.44
C GLY A 64 -14.04 16.67 6.67
N TYR A 65 -13.14 15.73 6.94
CA TYR A 65 -13.23 14.80 8.07
C TYR A 65 -12.01 14.91 9.00
N ASP A 66 -12.22 14.81 10.31
CA ASP A 66 -11.10 14.86 11.27
C ASP A 66 -10.21 13.60 11.23
N LYS A 67 -10.81 12.46 10.91
CA LYS A 67 -10.18 11.14 10.96
C LYS A 67 -10.94 10.11 10.11
N PRO A 68 -10.32 8.99 9.71
CA PRO A 68 -11.01 7.89 9.05
C PRO A 68 -12.22 7.38 9.84
N MET A 69 -13.25 6.91 9.14
CA MET A 69 -14.35 6.15 9.76
C MET A 69 -13.93 4.70 10.02
N SER A 70 -14.73 3.97 10.82
CA SER A 70 -14.61 2.51 10.86
C SER A 70 -14.89 1.91 9.49
N TRP A 71 -14.42 0.68 9.24
CA TRP A 71 -14.68 -0.05 7.99
C TRP A 71 -16.15 0.10 7.55
N PRO A 72 -16.44 0.43 6.27
CA PRO A 72 -15.51 0.49 5.13
C PRO A 72 -14.71 1.80 4.99
N GLY A 73 -14.94 2.78 5.86
CA GLY A 73 -14.20 4.04 5.86
C GLY A 73 -14.46 4.92 4.64
N TYR A 74 -13.41 5.56 4.12
CA TYR A 74 -13.48 6.48 2.98
C TYR A 74 -12.71 5.97 1.79
N ARG A 75 -13.31 6.10 0.61
CA ARG A 75 -12.69 5.76 -0.67
C ARG A 75 -11.94 6.93 -1.26
N VAL A 76 -10.72 6.68 -1.73
CA VAL A 76 -9.92 7.61 -2.54
C VAL A 76 -9.61 6.98 -3.87
N GLU A 77 -9.92 7.69 -4.95
CA GLU A 77 -9.57 7.28 -6.30
C GLU A 77 -8.15 7.72 -6.69
N PHE A 78 -7.50 6.91 -7.53
CA PHE A 78 -6.14 7.12 -8.01
C PHE A 78 -6.20 7.51 -9.49
N THR A 79 -6.81 8.68 -9.74
CA THR A 79 -6.86 9.29 -11.08
C THR A 79 -5.70 10.28 -11.27
N PRO A 80 -5.36 10.63 -12.52
CA PRO A 80 -4.33 11.65 -12.81
C PRO A 80 -4.60 13.02 -12.17
N ASP A 81 -5.84 13.33 -11.81
CA ASP A 81 -6.23 14.62 -11.20
C ASP A 81 -6.42 14.51 -9.67
N SER A 82 -6.31 13.30 -9.10
CA SER A 82 -6.49 13.07 -7.67
C SER A 82 -5.23 13.40 -6.89
N GLU A 83 -5.13 14.63 -6.39
CA GLU A 83 -4.02 15.07 -5.52
C GLU A 83 -3.92 14.23 -4.25
N ILE A 84 -5.06 13.85 -3.67
CA ILE A 84 -5.11 12.97 -2.49
C ILE A 84 -4.58 11.57 -2.85
N GLY A 85 -5.03 10.99 -3.97
CA GLY A 85 -4.58 9.68 -4.43
C GLY A 85 -3.07 9.65 -4.67
N LYS A 86 -2.53 10.66 -5.38
CA LYS A 86 -1.07 10.81 -5.60
C LYS A 86 -0.31 10.92 -4.28
N ALA A 87 -0.78 11.75 -3.36
CA ALA A 87 -0.12 11.93 -2.06
C ALA A 87 -0.09 10.63 -1.25
N LEU A 88 -1.19 9.86 -1.24
CA LEU A 88 -1.29 8.59 -0.53
C LEU A 88 -0.44 7.49 -1.20
N LEU A 89 -0.39 7.46 -2.54
CA LEU A 89 0.52 6.56 -3.29
C LEU A 89 1.99 6.85 -2.99
N GLY A 90 2.34 8.12 -2.79
CA GLY A 90 3.71 8.57 -2.46
C GLY A 90 4.18 8.23 -1.04
N THR A 91 3.27 7.79 -0.16
CA THR A 91 3.65 7.38 1.22
C THR A 91 4.54 6.14 1.21
N PRO A 92 5.30 5.86 2.29
CA PRO A 92 6.10 4.63 2.37
C PRO A 92 5.30 3.34 2.08
N ASN A 93 4.03 3.28 2.53
CA ASN A 93 3.16 2.13 2.30
C ASN A 93 2.57 2.11 0.88
N GLY A 94 2.14 3.26 0.35
CA GLY A 94 1.70 3.35 -1.05
C GLY A 94 2.81 2.97 -2.03
N ARG A 95 4.05 3.41 -1.75
CA ARG A 95 5.22 3.05 -2.54
C ARG A 95 5.51 1.55 -2.49
N ALA A 96 5.34 0.89 -1.34
CA ALA A 96 5.53 -0.55 -1.24
C ALA A 96 4.57 -1.30 -2.18
N VAL A 97 3.31 -0.86 -2.28
CA VAL A 97 2.33 -1.40 -3.22
C VAL A 97 2.71 -1.10 -4.67
N ALA A 98 3.13 0.13 -4.97
CA ALA A 98 3.57 0.49 -6.32
C ALA A 98 4.79 -0.35 -6.76
N TYR A 99 5.77 -0.52 -5.89
CA TYR A 99 6.95 -1.36 -6.16
C TYR A 99 6.56 -2.82 -6.37
N PHE A 100 5.71 -3.38 -5.49
CA PHE A 100 5.17 -4.74 -5.64
C PHE A 100 4.56 -4.95 -7.04
N LEU A 101 3.70 -4.05 -7.50
CA LEU A 101 3.07 -4.20 -8.82
C LEU A 101 4.08 -4.03 -9.96
N SER A 102 5.00 -3.07 -9.84
CA SER A 102 5.95 -2.73 -10.91
C SER A 102 7.06 -3.77 -11.10
N GLN A 103 7.60 -4.31 -10.00
CA GLN A 103 8.74 -5.23 -10.01
C GLN A 103 8.33 -6.66 -10.38
N HIS A 104 7.07 -7.04 -10.16
CA HIS A 104 6.55 -8.38 -10.42
C HIS A 104 5.61 -8.42 -11.63
N ARG A 105 5.84 -7.52 -12.59
CA ARG A 105 5.03 -7.38 -13.81
C ARG A 105 5.02 -8.64 -14.67
N ASP A 106 6.07 -9.45 -14.63
CA ASP A 106 6.16 -10.69 -15.41
C ASP A 106 5.07 -11.70 -14.98
N THR A 107 4.76 -11.75 -13.69
CA THR A 107 3.71 -12.62 -13.14
C THR A 107 2.35 -11.93 -13.10
N LEU A 108 2.31 -10.64 -12.74
CA LEU A 108 1.07 -9.89 -12.55
C LEU A 108 0.49 -9.31 -13.84
N GLY A 109 1.29 -9.17 -14.88
CA GLY A 109 0.99 -8.29 -16.00
C GLY A 109 0.98 -6.82 -15.60
N HIS A 110 0.40 -5.96 -16.45
CA HIS A 110 0.28 -4.53 -16.15
C HIS A 110 -0.93 -4.26 -15.23
N LYS A 111 -0.74 -4.37 -13.92
CA LYS A 111 -1.75 -4.04 -12.91
C LYS A 111 -1.55 -2.64 -12.33
N VAL A 112 -2.65 -1.98 -11.96
CA VAL A 112 -2.67 -0.64 -11.37
C VAL A 112 -3.60 -0.61 -10.14
N VAL A 113 -3.29 0.30 -9.22
CA VAL A 113 -4.20 0.68 -8.15
C VAL A 113 -5.26 1.61 -8.73
N THR A 114 -6.53 1.30 -8.49
CA THR A 114 -7.66 2.12 -8.97
C THR A 114 -8.21 3.01 -7.87
N HIS A 115 -8.39 2.43 -6.69
CA HIS A 115 -8.82 3.14 -5.50
C HIS A 115 -8.27 2.48 -4.23
N MET A 116 -8.37 3.23 -3.13
CA MET A 116 -8.01 2.77 -1.80
C MET A 116 -9.11 3.15 -0.83
N ASP A 117 -9.54 2.19 -0.03
CA ASP A 117 -10.42 2.45 1.11
C ASP A 117 -9.55 2.63 2.36
N MET A 118 -9.65 3.78 3.04
CA MET A 118 -8.96 4.05 4.30
C MET A 118 -9.94 4.01 5.47
N PHE A 119 -9.61 3.27 6.51
CA PHE A 119 -10.51 3.02 7.62
C PHE A 119 -9.77 2.77 8.93
N PHE A 120 -10.47 2.94 10.04
CA PHE A 120 -10.02 2.42 11.31
C PHE A 120 -10.56 1.02 11.55
N MET A 121 -9.70 0.18 12.10
CA MET A 121 -10.11 -1.03 12.78
C MET A 121 -9.92 -0.86 14.28
N ARG A 122 -10.88 -1.39 15.05
CA ARG A 122 -10.72 -1.55 16.50
C ARG A 122 -10.18 -2.95 16.74
N SER A 123 -9.03 -3.05 17.38
CA SER A 123 -8.50 -4.32 17.87
C SER A 123 -8.40 -4.27 19.40
N PHE A 124 -8.36 -5.46 20.03
CA PHE A 124 -8.19 -5.56 21.48
C PHE A 124 -6.90 -4.92 21.99
N HIS A 125 -5.90 -4.74 21.11
CA HIS A 125 -4.57 -4.25 21.47
C HIS A 125 -4.41 -2.75 21.27
N GLN A 126 -5.06 -2.15 20.27
CA GLN A 126 -4.98 -0.71 20.01
C GLN A 126 -6.33 -0.14 19.56
N PRO A 127 -6.80 0.96 20.19
CA PRO A 127 -8.17 1.41 19.99
C PRO A 127 -8.48 2.03 18.62
N LEU A 128 -7.51 2.36 17.76
CA LEU A 128 -7.76 2.95 16.42
C LEU A 128 -6.57 2.69 15.49
N GLU A 129 -6.53 1.52 14.88
CA GLU A 129 -5.50 1.15 13.91
C GLU A 129 -5.87 1.63 12.51
N VAL A 130 -5.03 2.47 11.90
CA VAL A 130 -5.24 2.91 10.52
C VAL A 130 -4.95 1.75 9.58
N CYS A 131 -5.98 1.29 8.89
CA CYS A 131 -5.91 0.28 7.86
C CYS A 131 -6.29 0.89 6.52
N PHE A 132 -5.80 0.29 5.45
CA PHE A 132 -6.23 0.68 4.12
C PHE A 132 -6.13 -0.48 3.13
N LEU A 133 -7.13 -0.56 2.26
CA LEU A 133 -7.32 -1.61 1.28
C LEU A 133 -7.15 -1.03 -0.11
N PHE A 134 -6.12 -1.47 -0.83
CA PHE A 134 -5.91 -1.11 -2.23
C PHE A 134 -6.67 -2.06 -3.14
N TYR A 135 -7.37 -1.48 -4.11
CA TYR A 135 -8.10 -2.19 -5.16
C TYR A 135 -7.28 -2.20 -6.44
N ILE A 136 -7.00 -3.39 -6.95
CA ILE A 136 -6.04 -3.62 -8.02
C ILE A 136 -6.78 -4.19 -9.22
N GLN A 137 -6.53 -3.59 -10.38
CA GLN A 137 -7.12 -4.03 -11.64
C GLN A 137 -6.05 -4.11 -12.72
N GLN A 138 -6.37 -4.85 -13.79
CA GLN A 138 -5.55 -4.80 -14.99
C GLN A 138 -5.67 -3.40 -15.61
N ALA A 139 -4.55 -2.79 -15.94
CA ALA A 139 -4.56 -1.55 -16.69
C ALA A 139 -5.16 -1.81 -18.08
N HIS A 140 -6.17 -1.03 -18.44
CA HIS A 140 -6.65 -1.00 -19.81
C HIS A 140 -5.53 -0.45 -20.69
N ARG A 141 -5.20 -1.16 -21.78
CA ARG A 141 -4.41 -0.56 -22.86
C ARG A 141 -5.24 0.58 -23.43
N HIS A 142 -4.76 1.81 -23.29
CA HIS A 142 -5.16 2.84 -24.23
C HIS A 142 -4.47 2.45 -25.54
N ASP A 143 -5.21 1.84 -26.47
CA ASP A 143 -4.73 1.65 -27.84
C ASP A 143 -4.56 3.05 -28.45
N SER A 144 -3.37 3.62 -28.35
CA SER A 144 -2.98 4.81 -29.09
C SER A 144 -2.69 4.40 -30.53
N THR A 145 -3.74 4.12 -31.30
CA THR A 145 -3.72 4.26 -32.76
C THR A 145 -3.96 5.73 -33.10
N ARG A 146 -2.87 6.49 -33.24
CA ARG A 146 -2.76 7.64 -34.14
C ARG A 146 -1.33 7.75 -34.64
#